data_AF-A0A6J6C1B4-F1
#
_entry.id   AF-A0A6J6C1B4-F1
#
_cell.length_a   1.000
_cell.length_b   1.000
_cell.length_c   1.000
_cell.angle_alpha   90.00
_cell.angle_beta   90.00
_cell.angle_gamma   90.00
#
_symmetry.space_group_name_H-M   'P 1'
#
loop_
_entity.id
_entity.type
_entity.pdbx_description
1 polymer ?
#
loop_
_entity_poly.entity_id
_entity_poly.type
_entity_poly.pdbx_seq_one_letter_code
_entity_poly.pdbx_strand_id
1 'polypeptide(L)'
;MNRIWLVTDGQTPDLGDLADRVTVIDHKEFIPKEFLPTFNSHVITSHLHRIKGLAENFLYLNDDILFGRPLLPSAWFDSHGRCLIRYTRTTLPGFSVTDADVIHKARQHTVQSAIKGGLQISMRSIQHGPHPMRKSTMEQMWNRFGDELTATSRNRFRTQDDLVPEWLHNFLAYSAGDAVMGGKLTYSYIVLNAKSSLAKILNLAVRRPPSVVCLNDVSEIAESDRASEKITEYRLQKIAALLLKA
;
A
#
# COMPACT_ATOMS: atom_id res chain seq x y z
N MET A 1 -10.89 -11.09 -12.31
CA MET A 1 -11.03 -9.81 -11.58
C MET A 1 -12.52 -9.51 -11.54
N ASN A 2 -13.12 -9.49 -10.36
CA ASN A 2 -14.59 -9.48 -10.25
C ASN A 2 -15.16 -8.05 -10.20
N ARG A 3 -14.50 -7.15 -9.46
CA ARG A 3 -14.94 -5.76 -9.26
C ARG A 3 -13.77 -4.88 -8.85
N ILE A 4 -13.75 -3.62 -9.27
CA ILE A 4 -12.79 -2.61 -8.82
C ILE A 4 -13.52 -1.65 -7.88
N TRP A 5 -12.93 -1.40 -6.71
CA TRP A 5 -13.43 -0.42 -5.74
C TRP A 5 -12.48 0.77 -5.75
N LEU A 6 -12.99 1.96 -6.04
CA LEU A 6 -12.26 3.22 -5.91
C LEU A 6 -12.72 3.90 -4.63
N VAL A 7 -11.92 3.78 -3.58
CA VAL A 7 -12.19 4.41 -2.27
C VAL A 7 -11.79 5.88 -2.35
N THR A 8 -12.69 6.79 -1.98
CA THR A 8 -12.48 8.24 -2.05
C THR A 8 -12.77 8.93 -0.72
N ASP A 9 -12.36 10.19 -0.60
CA ASP A 9 -12.82 11.15 0.42
C ASP A 9 -13.70 12.22 -0.24
N GLY A 10 -14.93 11.83 -0.59
CA GLY A 10 -15.93 12.71 -1.21
C GLY A 10 -15.74 12.96 -2.70
N GLN A 11 -14.63 12.51 -3.31
CA GLN A 11 -14.45 12.66 -4.75
C GLN A 11 -15.38 11.72 -5.53
N THR A 12 -15.96 12.23 -6.60
CA THR A 12 -16.83 11.51 -7.55
C THR A 12 -16.31 11.71 -8.98
N PRO A 13 -15.19 11.05 -9.34
CA PRO A 13 -14.60 11.22 -10.66
C PRO A 13 -15.54 10.68 -11.74
N ASP A 14 -15.55 11.34 -12.90
CA ASP A 14 -16.18 10.78 -14.10
C ASP A 14 -15.37 9.57 -14.57
N LEU A 15 -16.00 8.39 -14.54
CA LEU A 15 -15.36 7.13 -14.89
C LEU A 15 -15.41 6.84 -16.41
N GLY A 16 -16.23 7.55 -17.18
CA GLY A 16 -16.44 7.27 -18.61
C GLY A 16 -16.68 5.79 -18.88
N ASP A 17 -15.90 5.20 -19.79
CA ASP A 17 -15.98 3.79 -20.19
C ASP A 17 -15.68 2.78 -19.06
N LEU A 18 -15.20 3.24 -17.90
CA LEU A 18 -14.92 2.39 -16.74
C LEU A 18 -16.09 2.28 -15.76
N ALA A 19 -17.19 3.00 -15.99
CA ALA A 19 -18.34 3.04 -15.09
C ALA A 19 -18.93 1.65 -14.76
N ASP A 20 -18.88 0.71 -15.71
CA ASP A 20 -19.38 -0.66 -15.51
C ASP A 20 -18.44 -1.56 -14.69
N ARG A 21 -17.19 -1.13 -14.47
CA ARG A 21 -16.14 -1.94 -13.83
C ARG A 21 -15.67 -1.39 -12.49
N VAL A 22 -15.76 -0.07 -12.32
CA VAL A 22 -15.27 0.66 -11.15
C VAL A 22 -16.46 1.15 -10.34
N THR A 23 -16.52 0.76 -9.09
CA THR A 23 -17.47 1.30 -8.11
C THR A 23 -16.73 2.31 -7.23
N VAL A 24 -17.14 3.57 -7.30
CA VAL A 24 -16.69 4.61 -6.36
C VAL A 24 -17.41 4.40 -5.03
N ILE A 25 -16.67 4.45 -3.92
CA ILE A 25 -17.20 4.35 -2.57
C ILE A 25 -16.51 5.39 -1.68
N ASP A 26 -17.27 6.18 -0.95
CA ASP A 26 -16.69 7.11 0.04
C ASP A 26 -16.30 6.33 1.29
N HIS A 27 -15.13 6.63 1.86
CA HIS A 27 -14.67 5.95 3.07
C HIS A 27 -15.65 6.09 4.26
N LYS A 28 -16.47 7.13 4.28
CA LYS A 28 -17.53 7.36 5.27
C LYS A 28 -18.64 6.30 5.22
N GLU A 29 -18.75 5.54 4.13
CA GLU A 29 -19.77 4.49 3.98
C GLU A 29 -19.44 3.22 4.77
N PHE A 30 -18.15 2.98 5.09
CA PHE A 30 -17.72 1.75 5.76
C PHE A 30 -16.90 1.97 7.04
N ILE A 31 -16.42 3.19 7.29
CA ILE A 31 -15.77 3.57 8.55
C ILE A 31 -16.85 4.02 9.57
N PRO A 32 -16.79 3.54 10.83
CA PRO A 32 -17.66 4.01 11.90
C PRO A 32 -17.63 5.53 12.08
N LYS A 33 -18.81 6.13 12.36
CA LYS A 33 -18.97 7.59 12.44
C LYS A 33 -18.10 8.23 13.54
N GLU A 34 -17.83 7.51 14.61
CA GLU A 34 -16.98 7.94 15.72
C GLU A 34 -15.50 8.13 15.32
N PHE A 35 -15.07 7.56 14.20
CA PHE A 35 -13.70 7.69 13.67
C PHE A 35 -13.60 8.68 12.50
N LEU A 36 -14.69 9.40 12.19
CA LEU A 36 -14.78 10.37 11.10
C LEU A 36 -14.84 11.81 11.63
N PRO A 37 -14.31 12.81 10.89
CA PRO A 37 -13.60 12.69 9.62
C PRO A 37 -12.15 12.24 9.79
N THR A 38 -11.64 11.42 8.85
CA THR A 38 -10.24 10.99 8.82
C THR A 38 -9.59 11.25 7.46
N PHE A 39 -8.31 11.60 7.49
CA PHE A 39 -7.42 11.73 6.33
C PHE A 39 -6.24 10.77 6.46
N ASN A 40 -6.34 9.82 7.39
CA ASN A 40 -5.29 8.89 7.70
C ASN A 40 -5.52 7.58 6.93
N SER A 41 -4.63 7.28 5.98
CA SER A 41 -4.73 6.04 5.21
C SER A 41 -4.68 4.78 6.08
N HIS A 42 -3.98 4.79 7.23
CA HIS A 42 -3.96 3.64 8.14
C HIS A 42 -5.36 3.37 8.71
N VAL A 43 -6.15 4.42 8.94
CA VAL A 43 -7.55 4.29 9.38
C VAL A 43 -8.44 3.79 8.24
N ILE A 44 -8.26 4.32 7.04
CA ILE A 44 -9.05 3.89 5.86
C ILE A 44 -8.75 2.42 5.54
N THR A 45 -7.47 2.05 5.44
CA THR A 45 -7.06 0.68 5.12
C THR A 45 -7.51 -0.31 6.18
N SER A 46 -7.46 0.01 7.48
CA SER A 46 -7.86 -0.91 8.54
C SER A 46 -9.35 -1.29 8.50
N HIS A 47 -10.18 -0.51 7.82
CA HIS A 47 -11.62 -0.73 7.72
C HIS A 47 -12.10 -1.33 6.39
N LEU A 48 -11.23 -1.56 5.40
CA LEU A 48 -11.65 -2.02 4.05
C LEU A 48 -12.50 -3.29 4.05
N HIS A 49 -12.25 -4.23 4.98
CA HIS A 49 -13.03 -5.45 5.15
C HIS A 49 -14.55 -5.21 5.34
N ARG A 50 -14.94 -4.00 5.74
CA ARG A 50 -16.34 -3.58 5.94
C ARG A 50 -17.05 -3.15 4.66
N ILE A 51 -16.33 -2.96 3.55
CA ILE A 51 -16.93 -2.66 2.25
C ILE A 51 -17.88 -3.80 1.86
N LYS A 52 -19.16 -3.48 1.68
CA LYS A 52 -20.19 -4.45 1.31
C LYS A 52 -19.91 -4.99 -0.10
N GLY A 53 -19.81 -6.31 -0.23
CA GLY A 53 -19.49 -6.96 -1.50
C GLY A 53 -18.00 -7.03 -1.83
N LEU A 54 -17.11 -6.63 -0.91
CA LEU A 54 -15.68 -6.92 -1.03
C LEU A 54 -15.46 -8.44 -0.98
N ALA A 55 -14.66 -8.95 -1.90
CA ALA A 55 -14.34 -10.37 -1.98
C ALA A 55 -13.44 -10.81 -0.81
N GLU A 56 -13.51 -12.10 -0.44
CA GLU A 56 -12.61 -12.66 0.58
C GLU A 56 -11.15 -12.45 0.23
N ASN A 57 -10.75 -12.69 -1.02
CA ASN A 57 -9.42 -12.38 -1.54
C ASN A 57 -9.50 -11.12 -2.41
N PHE A 58 -8.73 -10.09 -2.07
CA PHE A 58 -8.69 -8.84 -2.83
C PHE A 58 -7.29 -8.26 -2.88
N LEU A 59 -7.05 -7.40 -3.86
CA LEU A 59 -5.78 -6.71 -4.01
C LEU A 59 -5.96 -5.25 -3.61
N TYR A 60 -5.24 -4.81 -2.59
CA TYR A 60 -5.19 -3.42 -2.17
C TYR A 60 -4.00 -2.71 -2.82
N LEU A 61 -4.20 -1.49 -3.29
CA LEU A 61 -3.15 -0.62 -3.82
C LEU A 61 -3.52 0.84 -3.58
N ASN A 62 -2.50 1.65 -3.29
CA ASN A 62 -2.62 3.11 -3.23
C ASN A 62 -2.61 3.72 -4.64
N ASP A 63 -2.84 5.03 -4.70
CA ASP A 63 -2.85 5.87 -5.90
C ASP A 63 -1.48 6.03 -6.58
N ASP A 64 -0.39 5.79 -5.83
CA ASP A 64 0.99 5.85 -6.33
C ASP A 64 1.48 4.54 -6.97
N ILE A 65 0.60 3.54 -7.12
CA ILE A 65 0.94 2.19 -7.62
C ILE A 65 0.34 1.93 -9.01
N LEU A 66 1.20 1.53 -9.95
CA LEU A 66 0.83 1.25 -11.34
C LEU A 66 1.29 -0.15 -11.76
N PHE A 67 0.46 -0.82 -12.57
CA PHE A 67 0.85 -2.05 -13.25
C PHE A 67 1.53 -1.72 -14.57
N GLY A 68 2.74 -2.23 -14.78
CA GLY A 68 3.47 -2.04 -16.04
C GLY A 68 3.16 -3.09 -17.11
N ARG A 69 2.33 -4.09 -16.79
CA ARG A 69 1.85 -5.12 -17.73
C ARG A 69 0.63 -5.85 -17.15
N PRO A 70 -0.15 -6.56 -17.97
CA PRO A 70 -1.16 -7.48 -17.49
C PRO A 70 -0.58 -8.55 -16.55
N LEU A 71 -1.24 -8.76 -15.41
CA LEU A 71 -0.87 -9.76 -14.41
C LEU A 71 -2.08 -10.65 -14.09
N LEU A 72 -1.82 -11.94 -13.94
CA LEU A 72 -2.83 -12.91 -13.52
C LEU A 72 -3.00 -12.89 -11.99
N PRO A 73 -4.16 -13.33 -11.46
CA PRO A 73 -4.36 -13.49 -10.02
C PRO A 73 -3.28 -14.34 -9.33
N SER A 74 -2.68 -15.30 -10.06
CA SER A 74 -1.57 -16.13 -9.58
C SER A 74 -0.29 -15.34 -9.24
N ALA A 75 -0.20 -14.06 -9.64
CA ALA A 75 0.85 -13.16 -9.16
C ALA A 75 0.65 -12.74 -7.70
N TRP A 76 -0.55 -12.91 -7.14
CA TRP A 76 -0.96 -12.35 -5.85
C TRP A 76 -1.47 -13.42 -4.88
N PHE A 77 -2.04 -14.50 -5.41
CA PHE A 77 -2.57 -15.62 -4.64
C PHE A 77 -2.02 -16.94 -5.18
N ASP A 78 -1.69 -17.89 -4.32
CA ASP A 78 -1.32 -19.23 -4.76
C ASP A 78 -2.55 -20.11 -5.10
N SER A 79 -2.31 -21.35 -5.51
CA SER A 79 -3.39 -22.29 -5.87
C SER A 79 -4.33 -22.66 -4.70
N HIS A 80 -3.94 -22.38 -3.46
CA HIS A 80 -4.74 -22.60 -2.25
C HIS A 80 -5.42 -21.30 -1.78
N GLY A 81 -5.27 -20.19 -2.53
CA GLY A 81 -5.83 -18.89 -2.15
C GLY A 81 -5.03 -18.14 -1.09
N ARG A 82 -3.80 -18.56 -0.78
CA ARG A 82 -2.94 -17.88 0.18
C ARG A 82 -2.30 -16.64 -0.44
N CYS A 83 -2.12 -15.59 0.36
CA CYS A 83 -1.49 -14.35 -0.10
C CYS A 83 0.00 -14.54 -0.43
N LEU A 84 0.44 -14.06 -1.59
CA LEU A 84 1.84 -14.01 -1.98
C LEU A 84 2.48 -12.69 -1.51
N ILE A 85 2.95 -12.65 -0.27
CA ILE A 85 3.50 -11.46 0.37
C ILE A 85 4.95 -11.20 -0.07
N ARG A 86 5.32 -9.94 -0.27
CA ARG A 86 6.62 -9.57 -0.84
C ARG A 86 7.37 -8.54 0.00
N TYR A 87 8.67 -8.79 0.12
CA TYR A 87 9.59 -7.96 0.87
C TYR A 87 10.67 -7.39 -0.05
N THR A 88 11.18 -6.22 0.32
CA THR A 88 12.35 -5.61 -0.29
C THR A 88 13.62 -6.31 0.18
N ARG A 89 14.77 -5.96 -0.41
CA ARG A 89 16.09 -6.37 0.13
C ARG A 89 16.50 -5.53 1.34
N THR A 90 15.84 -4.39 1.55
CA THR A 90 16.10 -3.49 2.66
C THR A 90 15.65 -4.17 3.95
N THR A 91 16.59 -4.31 4.88
CA THR A 91 16.26 -4.68 6.25
C THR A 91 15.58 -3.50 6.91
N LEU A 92 14.64 -3.78 7.82
CA LEU A 92 14.21 -2.77 8.76
C LEU A 92 15.48 -2.19 9.41
N PRO A 93 15.69 -0.87 9.39
CA PRO A 93 16.69 -0.25 10.24
C PRO A 93 16.50 -0.82 11.63
N GLY A 94 17.59 -1.10 12.34
CA GLY A 94 17.48 -1.40 13.76
C GLY A 94 16.62 -0.34 14.45
N PHE A 95 16.06 -0.67 15.62
CA PHE A 95 15.25 0.21 16.46
C PHE A 95 15.97 1.50 16.94
N SER A 96 16.98 1.98 16.21
CA SER A 96 17.98 2.96 16.60
C SER A 96 18.11 4.14 15.62
N VAL A 97 17.18 4.36 14.70
CA VAL A 97 17.16 5.60 13.90
C VAL A 97 16.33 6.64 14.65
N THR A 98 17.01 7.55 15.34
CA THR A 98 16.41 8.59 16.19
C THR A 98 15.60 9.61 15.38
N ASP A 99 15.99 9.86 14.12
CA ASP A 99 15.38 10.85 13.22
C ASP A 99 14.52 10.20 12.12
N ALA A 100 13.82 9.12 12.46
CA ALA A 100 12.94 8.46 11.53
C ALA A 100 11.61 9.22 11.33
N ASP A 101 11.14 9.27 10.09
CA ASP A 101 9.86 9.88 9.73
C ASP A 101 8.66 9.18 10.41
N VAL A 102 7.51 9.86 10.41
CA VAL A 102 6.26 9.35 11.03
C VAL A 102 5.88 7.98 10.47
N ILE A 103 6.07 7.76 9.16
CA ILE A 103 5.73 6.51 8.47
C ILE A 103 6.65 5.37 8.94
N HIS A 104 7.94 5.64 9.09
CA HIS A 104 8.91 4.68 9.56
C HIS A 104 8.65 4.29 11.01
N LYS A 105 8.33 5.26 11.86
CA LYS A 105 7.99 5.00 13.26
C LYS A 105 6.69 4.19 13.38
N ALA A 106 5.66 4.48 12.58
CA ALA A 106 4.44 3.66 12.53
C ALA A 106 4.73 2.20 12.10
N ARG A 107 5.65 2.00 11.15
CA ARG A 107 6.10 0.66 10.76
C ARG A 107 6.83 -0.06 11.90
N GLN A 108 7.71 0.64 12.63
CA GLN A 108 8.40 0.10 13.80
C GLN A 108 7.41 -0.25 14.91
N HIS A 109 6.44 0.64 15.19
CA HIS A 109 5.37 0.39 16.15
C HIS A 109 4.57 -0.87 15.77
N THR A 110 4.17 -0.99 14.51
CA THR A 110 3.46 -2.18 14.00
C THR A 110 4.25 -3.48 14.20
N VAL A 111 5.57 -3.44 13.98
CA VAL A 111 6.46 -4.60 14.22
C VAL A 111 6.52 -4.95 15.70
N GLN A 112 6.64 -3.94 16.58
CA GLN A 112 6.65 -4.15 18.03
C GLN A 112 5.32 -4.77 18.52
N SER A 113 4.19 -4.23 18.06
CA SER A 113 2.87 -4.77 18.37
C SER A 113 2.71 -6.20 17.87
N ALA A 114 3.16 -6.50 16.65
CA ALA A 114 3.13 -7.86 16.11
C ALA A 114 3.98 -8.84 16.94
N ILE A 115 5.19 -8.45 17.35
CA ILE A 115 6.06 -9.26 18.22
C ILE A 115 5.39 -9.50 19.58
N LYS A 116 4.86 -8.44 20.21
CA LYS A 116 4.14 -8.53 21.49
C LYS A 116 2.91 -9.42 21.39
N GLY A 117 2.22 -9.39 20.25
CA GLY A 117 1.08 -10.26 19.92
C GLY A 117 1.44 -11.69 19.51
N GLY A 118 2.73 -12.07 19.58
CA GLY A 118 3.20 -13.42 19.26
C GLY A 118 3.17 -13.78 17.78
N LEU A 119 3.19 -12.79 16.88
CA LEU A 119 3.23 -13.02 15.44
C LEU A 119 4.65 -13.26 14.93
N GLN A 120 4.77 -14.08 13.90
CA GLN A 120 5.99 -14.19 13.12
C GLN A 120 6.14 -12.95 12.23
N ILE A 121 7.30 -12.30 12.32
CA ILE A 121 7.63 -11.10 11.56
C ILE A 121 8.83 -11.35 10.64
N SER A 122 8.95 -10.54 9.59
CA SER A 122 10.16 -10.48 8.78
C SER A 122 11.01 -9.29 9.20
N MET A 123 12.32 -9.47 9.24
CA MET A 123 13.28 -8.37 9.42
C MET A 123 13.47 -7.53 8.14
N ARG A 124 12.83 -7.90 7.04
CA ARG A 124 12.85 -7.13 5.78
C ARG A 124 11.66 -6.20 5.73
N SER A 125 11.83 -5.06 5.08
CA SER A 125 10.73 -4.13 4.82
C SER A 125 9.81 -4.66 3.74
N ILE A 126 8.49 -4.51 3.91
CA ILE A 126 7.48 -4.92 2.92
C ILE A 126 7.57 -4.01 1.69
N GLN A 127 7.35 -4.57 0.50
CA GLN A 127 7.33 -3.77 -0.74
C GLN A 127 6.17 -2.78 -0.70
N HIS A 128 6.43 -1.52 -1.03
CA HIS A 128 5.40 -0.49 -1.20
C HIS A 128 4.76 -0.66 -2.58
N GLY A 129 3.85 -1.62 -2.68
CA GLY A 129 3.23 -2.07 -3.92
C GLY A 129 1.87 -2.71 -3.65
N PRO A 130 1.29 -3.46 -4.60
CA PRO A 130 0.01 -4.11 -4.40
C PRO A 130 0.09 -5.15 -3.28
N HIS A 131 -0.86 -5.08 -2.35
CA HIS A 131 -0.98 -5.94 -1.18
C HIS A 131 -2.11 -6.96 -1.40
N PRO A 132 -1.80 -8.26 -1.59
CA PRO A 132 -2.81 -9.30 -1.57
C PRO A 132 -3.35 -9.42 -0.14
N MET A 133 -4.64 -9.18 0.03
CA MET A 133 -5.29 -9.16 1.33
C MET A 133 -6.48 -10.12 1.37
N ARG A 134 -6.79 -10.53 2.60
CA ARG A 134 -7.91 -11.40 2.94
C ARG A 134 -8.84 -10.71 3.91
N LYS A 135 -10.14 -10.70 3.61
CA LYS A 135 -11.16 -10.07 4.46
C LYS A 135 -11.19 -10.73 5.84
N SER A 136 -11.21 -12.06 5.90
CA SER A 136 -11.16 -12.80 7.16
C SER A 136 -9.91 -12.49 8.01
N THR A 137 -8.74 -12.31 7.40
CA THR A 137 -7.52 -11.90 8.13
C THR A 137 -7.65 -10.49 8.70
N MET A 138 -8.29 -9.56 7.98
CA MET A 138 -8.55 -8.21 8.51
C MET A 138 -9.51 -8.23 9.70
N GLU A 139 -10.53 -9.09 9.67
CA GLU A 139 -11.41 -9.31 10.83
C GLU A 139 -10.61 -9.88 12.01
N GLN A 140 -9.68 -10.82 11.76
CA GLN A 140 -8.75 -11.31 12.78
C GLN A 140 -7.81 -10.22 13.33
N MET A 141 -7.39 -9.26 12.51
CA MET A 141 -6.61 -8.11 12.99
C MET A 141 -7.41 -7.32 14.03
N TRP A 142 -8.69 -7.02 13.76
CA TRP A 142 -9.57 -6.35 14.71
C TRP A 142 -9.85 -7.17 15.96
N ASN A 143 -9.98 -8.49 15.83
CA ASN A 143 -10.18 -9.38 16.98
C ASN A 143 -8.94 -9.45 17.90
N ARG A 144 -7.72 -9.36 17.36
CA ARG A 144 -6.47 -9.52 18.13
C ARG A 144 -5.83 -8.21 18.56
N PHE A 145 -5.99 -7.15 17.77
CA PHE A 145 -5.35 -5.85 17.95
C PHE A 145 -6.38 -4.71 18.02
N GLY A 146 -7.62 -5.02 18.39
CA GLY A 146 -8.74 -4.09 18.36
C GLY A 146 -8.52 -2.80 19.16
N ASP A 147 -7.86 -2.87 20.31
CA ASP A 147 -7.56 -1.69 21.13
C ASP A 147 -6.60 -0.73 20.43
N GLU A 148 -5.52 -1.25 19.86
CA GLU A 148 -4.51 -0.48 19.13
C GLU A 148 -5.03 0.04 17.78
N LEU A 149 -5.86 -0.75 17.10
CA LEU A 149 -6.56 -0.31 15.89
C LEU A 149 -7.61 0.75 16.21
N THR A 150 -8.29 0.67 17.36
CA THR A 150 -9.19 1.73 17.85
C THR A 150 -8.42 3.01 18.15
N ALA A 151 -7.26 2.91 18.80
CA ALA A 151 -6.38 4.06 19.04
C ALA A 151 -5.91 4.70 17.72
N THR A 152 -5.44 3.90 16.76
CA THR A 152 -5.09 4.34 15.41
C THR A 152 -6.28 5.04 14.74
N SER A 153 -7.49 4.48 14.88
CA SER A 153 -8.71 5.00 14.25
C SER A 153 -9.18 6.35 14.78
N ARG A 154 -8.72 6.76 15.97
CA ARG A 154 -8.97 8.11 16.51
C ARG A 154 -8.06 9.18 15.92
N ASN A 155 -7.01 8.80 15.19
CA ASN A 155 -6.06 9.73 14.60
C ASN A 155 -6.55 10.22 13.23
N ARG A 156 -6.83 11.53 13.12
CA ARG A 156 -7.28 12.16 11.87
C ARG A 156 -6.19 12.20 10.79
N PHE A 157 -4.93 12.29 11.19
CA PHE A 157 -3.75 12.25 10.32
C PHE A 157 -2.81 11.15 10.82
N ARG A 158 -1.89 10.68 9.95
CA ARG A 158 -0.94 9.63 10.33
C ARG A 158 -0.11 10.04 11.54
N THR A 159 0.05 9.12 12.48
CA THR A 159 0.93 9.28 13.64
C THR A 159 1.94 8.16 13.73
N GLN A 160 2.98 8.36 14.54
CA GLN A 160 4.02 7.37 14.77
C GLN A 160 3.53 6.13 15.54
N ASP A 161 2.40 6.26 16.23
CA ASP A 161 1.77 5.21 17.04
C ASP A 161 0.65 4.49 16.27
N ASP A 162 0.49 4.78 14.98
CA ASP A 162 -0.47 4.07 14.15
C ASP A 162 0.00 2.63 13.86
N LEU A 163 -0.96 1.71 13.77
CA LEU A 163 -0.74 0.41 13.15
C LEU A 163 -0.91 0.51 11.63
N VAL A 164 0.11 0.07 10.89
CA VAL A 164 0.14 -0.03 9.43
C VAL A 164 -0.61 -1.31 9.01
N PRO A 165 -1.84 -1.22 8.47
CA PRO A 165 -2.72 -2.38 8.35
C PRO A 165 -2.20 -3.44 7.37
N GLU A 166 -1.53 -3.02 6.29
CA GLU A 166 -0.96 -3.93 5.28
C GLU A 166 0.18 -4.77 5.87
N TRP A 167 0.90 -4.22 6.85
CA TRP A 167 2.00 -4.91 7.53
C TRP A 167 1.46 -5.89 8.56
N LEU A 168 0.54 -5.43 9.40
CA LEU A 168 -0.10 -6.28 10.39
C LEU A 168 -0.86 -7.44 9.73
N HIS A 169 -1.54 -7.19 8.61
CA HIS A 169 -2.18 -8.21 7.78
C HIS A 169 -1.18 -9.26 7.33
N ASN A 170 -0.04 -8.85 6.74
CA ASN A 170 0.99 -9.78 6.27
C ASN A 170 1.55 -10.66 7.41
N PHE A 171 1.83 -10.08 8.57
CA PHE A 171 2.35 -10.83 9.72
C PHE A 171 1.32 -11.82 10.25
N LEU A 172 0.05 -11.42 10.33
CA LEU A 172 -1.03 -12.28 10.80
C LEU A 172 -1.30 -13.42 9.81
N ALA A 173 -1.45 -13.10 8.52
CA ALA A 173 -1.66 -14.10 7.46
C ALA A 173 -0.50 -15.09 7.38
N TYR A 174 0.75 -14.63 7.50
CA TYR A 174 1.91 -15.52 7.50
C TYR A 174 1.92 -16.43 8.73
N SER A 175 1.65 -15.87 9.91
CA SER A 175 1.59 -16.64 11.17
C SER A 175 0.45 -17.67 11.19
N ALA A 176 -0.66 -17.38 10.52
CA ALA A 176 -1.80 -18.28 10.39
C ALA A 176 -1.64 -19.34 9.28
N GLY A 177 -0.56 -19.28 8.47
CA GLY A 177 -0.37 -20.14 7.31
C GLY A 177 -1.19 -19.76 6.08
N ASP A 178 -1.83 -18.59 6.11
CA ASP A 178 -2.68 -18.02 5.04
C ASP A 178 -1.88 -17.14 4.06
N ALA A 179 -0.58 -16.95 4.28
CA ALA A 179 0.33 -16.28 3.36
C ALA A 179 1.63 -17.06 3.19
N VAL A 180 2.24 -16.91 2.02
CA VAL A 180 3.58 -17.42 1.71
C VAL A 180 4.41 -16.35 1.03
N MET A 181 5.73 -16.48 1.14
CA MET A 181 6.66 -15.57 0.49
C MET A 181 6.49 -15.66 -1.04
N GLY A 182 6.10 -14.56 -1.65
CA GLY A 182 5.84 -14.48 -3.08
C GLY A 182 7.11 -14.62 -3.92
N GLY A 183 6.97 -15.28 -5.08
CA GLY A 183 8.01 -15.38 -6.09
C GLY A 183 8.38 -14.03 -6.72
N LYS A 184 9.43 -14.03 -7.55
CA LYS A 184 9.97 -12.83 -8.20
C LYS A 184 8.92 -12.14 -9.06
N LEU A 185 8.53 -10.94 -8.63
CA LEU A 185 7.82 -9.95 -9.42
C LEU A 185 8.77 -8.75 -9.58
N THR A 186 9.00 -8.28 -10.80
CA THR A 186 9.84 -7.09 -11.01
C THR A 186 9.11 -5.87 -10.47
N TYR A 187 9.74 -5.17 -9.53
CA TYR A 187 9.20 -4.03 -8.81
C TYR A 187 10.17 -2.86 -8.92
N SER A 188 9.67 -1.66 -9.19
CA SER A 188 10.47 -0.43 -9.20
C SER A 188 9.81 0.66 -8.37
N TYR A 189 10.53 1.12 -7.36
CA TYR A 189 10.18 2.30 -6.58
C TYR A 189 10.93 3.52 -7.13
N ILE A 190 10.17 4.52 -7.58
CA ILE A 190 10.67 5.76 -8.16
C ILE A 190 10.19 6.91 -7.30
N VAL A 191 11.15 7.71 -6.84
CA VAL A 191 10.89 8.91 -6.05
C VAL A 191 10.82 10.10 -7.01
N LEU A 192 9.62 10.51 -7.40
CA LEU A 192 9.38 11.43 -8.51
C LEU A 192 10.05 12.79 -8.31
N ASN A 193 10.05 13.29 -7.08
CA ASN A 193 10.64 14.58 -6.71
C ASN A 193 12.16 14.52 -6.48
N ALA A 194 12.81 13.36 -6.60
CA ALA A 194 14.28 13.26 -6.51
C ALA A 194 14.95 13.46 -7.87
N LYS A 195 15.98 14.31 -7.97
CA LYS A 195 16.78 14.48 -9.20
C LYS A 195 17.40 13.17 -9.65
N SER A 196 17.88 12.34 -8.71
CA SER A 196 18.50 11.03 -8.95
C SER A 196 17.57 10.00 -9.63
N SER A 197 16.26 10.19 -9.58
CA SER A 197 15.28 9.29 -10.21
C SER A 197 15.26 9.37 -11.73
N LEU A 198 15.89 10.38 -12.36
CA LEU A 198 15.87 10.55 -13.82
C LEU A 198 16.33 9.30 -14.57
N ALA A 199 17.42 8.66 -14.13
CA ALA A 199 17.93 7.46 -14.77
C ALA A 199 16.93 6.29 -14.69
N LYS A 200 16.23 6.11 -13.56
CA LYS A 200 15.18 5.09 -13.42
C LYS A 200 14.00 5.38 -14.36
N ILE A 201 13.61 6.65 -14.48
CA ILE A 201 12.51 7.08 -15.35
C ILE A 201 12.86 6.84 -16.83
N LEU A 202 14.07 7.21 -17.26
CA LEU A 202 14.53 6.95 -18.63
C LEU A 202 14.58 5.45 -18.94
N ASN A 203 14.98 4.61 -17.96
CA ASN A 203 14.95 3.16 -18.13
C ASN A 203 13.54 2.61 -18.35
N LEU A 204 12.48 3.25 -17.84
CA LEU A 204 11.10 2.84 -18.14
C LEU A 204 10.74 3.05 -19.61
N ALA A 205 11.34 4.03 -20.29
CA ALA A 205 11.07 4.32 -21.70
C ALA A 205 11.83 3.40 -22.66
N VAL A 206 13.00 2.90 -22.24
CA VAL A 206 13.92 2.15 -23.12
C VAL A 206 13.84 0.64 -22.88
N ARG A 207 13.42 0.20 -21.70
CA ARG A 207 13.34 -1.21 -21.33
C ARG A 207 11.90 -1.64 -21.11
N ARG A 208 11.68 -2.96 -21.08
CA ARG A 208 10.39 -3.51 -20.67
C ARG A 208 10.02 -2.99 -19.28
N PRO A 209 8.82 -2.40 -19.10
CA PRO A 209 8.40 -1.87 -17.80
C PRO A 209 8.36 -3.00 -16.75
N PRO A 210 8.75 -2.71 -15.50
CA PRO A 210 8.54 -3.62 -14.39
C PRO A 210 7.05 -3.98 -14.25
N SER A 211 6.75 -5.19 -13.79
CA SER A 211 5.39 -5.61 -13.44
C SER A 211 4.63 -4.58 -12.61
N VAL A 212 5.31 -3.98 -11.62
CA VAL A 212 4.77 -2.96 -10.73
C VAL A 212 5.75 -1.80 -10.64
N VAL A 213 5.21 -0.60 -10.79
CA VAL A 213 5.93 0.66 -10.63
C VAL A 213 5.22 1.45 -9.53
N CYS A 214 5.98 1.88 -8.52
CA CYS A 214 5.52 2.87 -7.55
C CYS A 214 6.15 4.23 -7.88
N LEU A 215 5.32 5.26 -7.95
CA LEU A 215 5.69 6.64 -8.21
C LEU A 215 5.38 7.52 -7.00
N ASN A 216 6.33 7.61 -6.06
CA ASN A 216 6.09 8.31 -4.80
C ASN A 216 6.75 9.70 -4.77
N ASP A 217 6.18 10.62 -4.01
CA ASP A 217 6.79 11.89 -3.60
C ASP A 217 7.18 11.77 -2.12
N VAL A 218 8.42 12.13 -1.76
CA VAL A 218 8.90 12.02 -0.38
C VAL A 218 9.31 13.38 0.16
N SER A 219 8.90 13.67 1.40
CA SER A 219 9.19 14.93 2.08
C SER A 219 10.66 15.09 2.45
N GLU A 220 11.37 13.99 2.69
CA GLU A 220 12.75 13.96 3.20
C GLU A 220 13.80 13.90 2.08
N ILE A 221 13.80 14.92 1.24
CA ILE A 221 14.86 15.15 0.25
C ILE A 221 15.44 16.54 0.47
N ALA A 222 16.77 16.60 0.55
CA ALA A 222 17.52 17.84 0.58
C ALA A 222 17.11 18.74 -0.60
N GLU A 223 16.93 20.03 -0.35
CA GLU A 223 16.44 20.97 -1.38
C GLU A 223 17.31 20.97 -2.64
N SER A 224 18.63 20.79 -2.48
CA SER A 224 19.59 20.62 -3.58
C SER A 224 19.30 19.42 -4.48
N ASP A 225 18.72 18.35 -3.93
CA ASP A 225 18.41 17.09 -4.61
C ASP A 225 16.96 17.01 -5.07
N ARG A 226 16.12 17.98 -4.67
CA ARG A 226 14.71 18.05 -5.03
C ARG A 226 14.54 18.63 -6.43
N ALA A 227 13.78 17.94 -7.27
CA ALA A 227 13.32 18.46 -8.56
C ALA A 227 12.19 19.49 -8.33
N SER A 228 12.09 20.49 -9.20
CA SER A 228 10.98 21.45 -9.13
C SER A 228 9.64 20.77 -9.42
N GLU A 229 8.54 21.33 -8.92
CA GLU A 229 7.19 20.81 -9.15
C GLU A 229 6.89 20.65 -10.65
N LYS A 230 7.27 21.63 -11.47
CA LYS A 230 7.13 21.56 -12.94
C LYS A 230 7.86 20.35 -13.56
N ILE A 231 9.02 19.98 -13.03
CA ILE A 231 9.76 18.79 -13.48
C ILE A 231 9.05 17.52 -13.00
N THR A 232 8.57 17.50 -11.76
CA THR A 232 7.82 16.38 -11.19
C THR A 232 6.55 16.11 -11.97
N GLU A 233 5.76 17.13 -12.29
CA GLU A 233 4.56 17.03 -13.11
C GLU A 233 4.88 16.52 -14.52
N TYR A 234 5.91 17.09 -15.17
CA TYR A 234 6.36 16.63 -16.48
C TYR A 234 6.77 15.15 -16.47
N ARG A 235 7.47 14.70 -15.42
CA ARG A 235 7.85 13.29 -15.23
C ARG A 235 6.61 12.41 -15.12
N LEU A 236 5.63 12.80 -14.31
CA LEU A 236 4.37 12.05 -14.14
C LEU A 236 3.64 11.89 -15.48
N GLN A 237 3.46 12.99 -16.23
CA GLN A 237 2.81 12.97 -17.55
C GLN A 237 3.53 12.04 -18.53
N LYS A 238 4.86 12.06 -18.58
CA LYS A 238 5.65 11.18 -19.45
C LYS A 238 5.57 9.72 -19.04
N ILE A 239 5.61 9.40 -17.75
CA ILE A 239 5.49 8.03 -17.26
C ILE A 239 4.09 7.49 -17.54
N ALA A 240 3.04 8.26 -17.27
CA ALA A 240 1.67 7.88 -17.59
C ALA A 240 1.49 7.58 -19.08
N ALA A 241 2.00 8.45 -19.96
CA ALA A 241 1.94 8.24 -21.40
C ALA A 241 2.72 7.00 -21.89
N LEU A 242 3.82 6.62 -21.20
CA LEU A 242 4.57 5.41 -21.50
C LEU A 242 3.81 4.15 -21.09
N LEU A 243 3.25 4.15 -19.88
CA LEU A 243 2.53 3.00 -19.34
C LEU A 243 1.20 2.74 -20.05
N LEU A 244 0.54 3.76 -20.58
CA LEU A 244 -0.69 3.61 -21.37
C LEU A 244 -0.44 3.06 -22.79
N LYS A 245 0.81 3.08 -23.27
CA LYS A 245 1.19 2.54 -24.60
C LYS A 245 1.75 1.11 -24.55
N ALA A 246 2.03 0.59 -23.35
CA ALA A 246 2.70 -0.69 -23.12
C ALA A 246 1.69 -1.83 -22.90
#